data_AF-A0A816PU90-F1
#
_entry.id   AF-A0A816PU90-F1
#
_cell.length_a   1.000
_cell.length_b   1.000
_cell.length_c   1.000
_cell.angle_alpha   90.00
_cell.angle_beta   90.00
_cell.angle_gamma   90.00
#
_symmetry.space_group_name_H-M   'P 1'
#
loop_
_entity.id
_entity.type
_entity.pdbx_description
1 polymer ?
#
loop_
_entity_poly.entity_id
_entity_poly.type
_entity_poly.pdbx_seq_one_letter_code
_entity_poly.pdbx_strand_id
1 'polypeptide(L)'
;MENRDGQLYTTVFQKPSYEPYYLPFNSIHPLHMKKNIPFAMLLRAIRYSSTFKSYLNECEKLRMALLLNKYPTKIIDEQFNNMLLKFNVNEPLTFNNYVSYRQAVINYPIK
;
A
#
# COMPACT_ATOMS: atom_id res chain seq x y z
N MET A 1 -9.70 -8.75 -10.71
CA MET A 1 -9.27 -10.13 -10.41
C MET A 1 -9.43 -10.91 -11.69
N GLU A 2 -8.40 -11.62 -12.08
CA GLU A 2 -8.32 -12.32 -13.36
C GLU A 2 -7.71 -13.70 -13.13
N ASN A 3 -8.25 -14.73 -13.77
CA ASN A 3 -7.66 -16.06 -13.78
C ASN A 3 -6.82 -16.18 -15.06
N ARG A 4 -5.52 -16.45 -14.92
CA ARG A 4 -4.61 -16.74 -16.03
C ARG A 4 -4.01 -18.10 -15.78
N ASP A 5 -4.35 -19.07 -16.61
CA ASP A 5 -3.79 -20.43 -16.58
C ASP A 5 -3.93 -21.13 -15.21
N GLY A 6 -5.06 -20.93 -14.53
CA GLY A 6 -5.33 -21.51 -13.21
C GLY A 6 -4.70 -20.74 -12.04
N GLN A 7 -4.01 -19.63 -12.32
CA GLN A 7 -3.47 -18.73 -11.30
C GLN A 7 -4.30 -17.47 -11.17
N LEU A 8 -4.56 -17.09 -9.91
CA LEU A 8 -5.34 -15.90 -9.60
C LEU A 8 -4.47 -14.64 -9.52
N TYR A 9 -4.75 -13.68 -10.39
CA TYR A 9 -4.13 -12.36 -10.39
C TYR A 9 -5.08 -11.33 -9.79
N THR A 10 -4.63 -10.67 -8.73
CA THR A 10 -5.40 -9.68 -7.98
C THR A 10 -4.71 -8.32 -7.98
N THR A 11 -5.53 -7.29 -7.77
CA THR A 11 -5.15 -5.90 -7.53
C THR A 11 -6.07 -5.34 -6.46
N VAL A 12 -5.75 -4.16 -5.92
CA VAL A 12 -6.67 -3.47 -5.01
C VAL A 12 -7.94 -3.11 -5.77
N PHE A 13 -9.07 -3.69 -5.38
CA PHE A 13 -10.36 -3.35 -5.95
C PHE A 13 -10.88 -2.03 -5.37
N GLN A 14 -11.27 -1.12 -6.26
CA GLN A 14 -11.96 0.13 -5.94
C GLN A 14 -13.36 0.07 -6.55
N LYS A 15 -14.38 0.47 -5.78
CA LYS A 15 -15.74 0.57 -6.30
C LYS A 15 -15.82 1.66 -7.37
N PRO A 16 -16.73 1.58 -8.36
CA PRO A 16 -16.89 2.64 -9.36
C PRO A 16 -17.16 4.03 -8.78
N SER A 17 -17.84 4.09 -7.64
CA SER A 17 -18.11 5.33 -6.90
C SER A 17 -17.01 5.71 -5.90
N TYR A 18 -15.84 5.08 -5.99
CA TYR A 18 -14.73 5.36 -5.07
C TYR A 18 -14.16 6.74 -5.36
N GLU A 19 -14.19 7.59 -4.33
CA GLU A 19 -13.42 8.82 -4.32
C GLU A 19 -12.09 8.58 -3.60
N PRO A 20 -10.99 9.23 -4.01
CA PRO A 20 -9.69 9.15 -3.35
C PRO A 20 -9.69 9.91 -2.01
N TYR A 21 -10.71 9.72 -1.18
CA TYR A 21 -10.91 10.40 0.08
C TYR A 21 -10.42 9.53 1.24
N TYR A 22 -9.44 10.06 1.96
CA TYR A 22 -8.97 9.53 3.23
C TYR A 22 -9.26 10.56 4.32
N LEU A 23 -9.05 10.17 5.58
CA LEU A 23 -9.10 11.13 6.68
C LEU A 23 -8.12 12.28 6.42
N PRO A 24 -8.58 13.54 6.23
CA PRO A 24 -7.70 14.65 5.90
C PRO A 24 -6.66 14.90 6.98
N PHE A 25 -5.42 15.22 6.60
CA PHE A 25 -4.34 15.35 7.58
C PHE A 25 -4.53 16.50 8.57
N ASN A 26 -5.18 17.59 8.13
CA ASN A 26 -5.49 18.78 8.93
C ASN A 26 -6.76 18.66 9.79
N SER A 27 -7.43 17.51 9.79
CA SER A 27 -8.58 17.25 10.66
C SER A 27 -8.20 17.15 12.14
N ILE A 28 -9.17 17.32 13.05
CA ILE A 28 -8.99 17.29 14.51
C ILE A 28 -8.66 15.90 15.09
N HIS A 29 -8.62 14.88 14.25
CA HIS A 29 -8.34 13.51 14.70
C HIS A 29 -6.90 13.34 15.22
N PRO A 30 -6.66 12.37 16.14
CA PRO A 30 -5.34 12.09 16.66
C PRO A 30 -4.30 11.83 15.58
N LEU A 31 -3.08 12.34 15.79
CA LEU A 31 -2.01 12.25 14.81
C LEU A 31 -1.62 10.81 14.47
N HIS A 32 -1.63 9.91 15.46
CA HIS A 32 -1.27 8.50 15.27
C HIS A 32 -2.22 7.80 14.29
N MET A 33 -3.53 8.11 14.33
CA MET A 33 -4.51 7.54 13.41
C MET A 33 -4.23 7.98 11.97
N LYS A 34 -4.00 9.27 11.77
CA LYS A 34 -3.67 9.84 10.46
C LYS A 34 -2.37 9.24 9.92
N LYS A 35 -1.29 9.26 10.73
CA LYS A 35 0.00 8.67 10.34
C LYS A 35 -0.09 7.18 9.98
N ASN A 36 -0.99 6.41 10.60
CA ASN A 36 -1.15 4.99 10.30
C ASN A 36 -1.83 4.71 8.95
N ILE A 37 -2.53 5.69 8.35
CA ILE A 37 -3.25 5.49 7.09
C ILE A 37 -2.28 5.14 5.93
N PRO A 38 -1.21 5.92 5.64
CA PRO A 38 -0.24 5.55 4.61
C PRO A 38 0.36 4.15 4.81
N PHE A 39 0.71 3.82 6.05
CA PHE A 39 1.24 2.50 6.41
C PHE A 39 0.26 1.38 6.04
N ALA A 40 -0.99 1.47 6.52
CA ALA A 40 -2.01 0.45 6.30
C ALA A 40 -2.39 0.31 4.82
N MET A 41 -2.42 1.42 4.09
CA MET A 41 -2.75 1.41 2.67
C MET A 41 -1.63 0.80 1.82
N LEU A 42 -0.36 1.05 2.14
CA LEU A 42 0.74 0.40 1.43
C LEU A 42 0.77 -1.11 1.73
N LEU A 43 0.51 -1.51 2.99
CA LEU A 43 0.39 -2.92 3.36
C LEU A 43 -0.69 -3.62 2.51
N ARG A 44 -1.85 -2.96 2.34
CA ARG A 44 -2.92 -3.45 1.47
C ARG A 44 -2.49 -3.54 0.02
N ALA A 45 -1.77 -2.54 -0.50
CA ALA A 45 -1.27 -2.51 -1.87
C ALA A 45 -0.36 -3.71 -2.17
N ILE A 46 0.60 -4.03 -1.28
CA ILE A 46 1.48 -5.20 -1.44
C ILE A 46 0.67 -6.50 -1.38
N ARG A 47 -0.18 -6.66 -0.35
CA ARG A 47 -0.94 -7.91 -0.15
C ARG A 47 -1.84 -8.23 -1.35
N TYR A 48 -2.51 -7.23 -1.90
CA TYR A 48 -3.52 -7.45 -2.94
C TYR A 48 -3.00 -7.38 -4.37
N SER A 49 -1.79 -6.85 -4.60
CA SER A 49 -1.25 -6.75 -5.96
C SER A 49 -0.43 -7.99 -6.29
N SER A 50 -0.91 -8.87 -7.17
CA SER A 50 -0.16 -10.09 -7.55
C SER A 50 1.13 -9.81 -8.33
N THR A 51 1.25 -8.65 -8.98
CA THR A 51 2.40 -8.31 -9.82
C THR A 51 3.08 -7.03 -9.35
N PHE A 52 4.38 -6.90 -9.64
CA PHE A 52 5.12 -5.68 -9.35
C PHE A 52 4.54 -4.46 -10.08
N LYS A 53 4.11 -4.63 -11.34
CA LYS A 53 3.47 -3.56 -12.12
C LYS A 53 2.18 -3.06 -11.48
N SER A 54 1.31 -3.97 -11.03
CA SER A 54 0.07 -3.57 -10.34
C SER A 54 0.34 -2.91 -9.00
N TYR A 55 1.36 -3.37 -8.26
CA TYR A 55 1.81 -2.72 -7.03
C TYR A 55 2.28 -1.28 -7.25
N LEU A 56 3.11 -1.03 -8.26
CA LEU A 56 3.57 0.32 -8.61
C LEU A 56 2.39 1.23 -8.95
N ASN A 57 1.45 0.75 -9.77
CA ASN A 57 0.25 1.51 -10.10
C ASN A 57 -0.57 1.86 -8.85
N GLU A 58 -0.70 0.95 -7.89
CA GLU A 58 -1.38 1.22 -6.62
C GLU A 58 -0.61 2.18 -5.71
N CYS A 59 0.73 2.16 -5.73
CA CYS A 59 1.55 3.13 -5.01
C CYS A 59 1.36 4.55 -5.53
N GLU A 60 1.33 4.73 -6.85
CA GLU A 60 1.08 6.03 -7.47
C GLU A 60 -0.31 6.57 -7.13
N LYS A 61 -1.35 5.75 -7.29
CA LYS A 61 -2.71 6.12 -6.88
C LYS A 61 -2.79 6.49 -5.40
N LEU A 62 -2.15 5.71 -4.54
CA LEU A 62 -2.14 5.94 -3.10
C LEU A 62 -1.44 7.26 -2.77
N ARG A 63 -0.27 7.52 -3.35
CA ARG A 63 0.46 8.78 -3.16
C ARG A 63 -0.38 9.97 -3.59
N MET A 64 -0.98 9.92 -4.78
CA MET A 64 -1.88 10.98 -5.26
C MET A 64 -3.03 11.22 -4.28
N ALA A 65 -3.72 10.17 -3.86
CA ALA A 65 -4.83 10.28 -2.91
C ALA A 65 -4.39 10.86 -1.57
N LEU A 66 -3.25 10.43 -1.00
CA LEU A 66 -2.73 10.99 0.25
C LEU A 66 -2.38 12.49 0.12
N LEU A 67 -1.77 12.89 -1.00
CA LEU A 67 -1.46 14.30 -1.26
C LEU A 67 -2.74 15.15 -1.39
N LEU A 68 -3.78 14.65 -2.06
CA LEU A 68 -5.08 15.31 -2.13
C LEU A 68 -5.70 15.51 -0.74
N ASN A 69 -5.50 14.54 0.17
CA ASN A 69 -5.92 14.61 1.57
C ASN A 69 -4.92 15.35 2.50
N LYS A 70 -4.01 16.15 1.92
CA LYS A 70 -3.08 17.06 2.61
C LYS A 70 -2.03 16.37 3.48
N TYR A 71 -1.71 15.10 3.22
CA TYR A 71 -0.61 14.43 3.91
C TYR A 71 0.74 15.02 3.49
N PRO A 72 1.62 15.39 4.43
CA PRO A 72 2.98 15.82 4.10
C PRO A 72 3.76 14.66 3.46
N THR A 73 4.50 14.93 2.37
CA THR A 73 5.33 13.94 1.66
C THR A 73 6.26 13.18 2.59
N LYS A 74 6.92 13.90 3.52
CA LYS A 74 7.79 13.30 4.55
C LYS A 74 7.08 12.21 5.37
N ILE A 75 5.82 12.43 5.75
CA ILE A 75 5.03 11.44 6.52
C ILE A 75 4.66 10.26 5.64
N ILE A 76 4.32 10.49 4.37
CA ILE A 76 4.02 9.40 3.42
C ILE A 76 5.24 8.50 3.28
N ASP A 77 6.41 9.09 3.02
CA ASP A 77 7.66 8.36 2.81
C ASP A 77 8.13 7.64 4.09
N GLU A 78 8.06 8.31 5.24
CA GLU A 78 8.36 7.71 6.55
C GLU A 78 7.50 6.46 6.79
N GLN A 79 6.19 6.56 6.56
CA GLN A 79 5.27 5.46 6.84
C GLN A 79 5.34 4.34 5.80
N PHE A 80 5.68 4.66 4.55
CA PHE A 80 5.98 3.66 3.53
C PHE A 80 7.23 2.86 3.92
N ASN A 81 8.30 3.55 4.32
CA ASN A 81 9.53 2.92 4.78
C ASN A 81 9.30 2.08 6.04
N ASN A 82 8.57 2.60 7.03
CA ASN A 82 8.22 1.86 8.25
C ASN A 82 7.46 0.56 7.92
N MET A 83 6.58 0.58 6.92
CA MET A 83 5.89 -0.62 6.48
C MET A 83 6.86 -1.63 5.91
N LEU A 84 7.70 -1.23 4.96
CA LEU A 84 8.72 -2.10 4.35
C LEU A 84 9.67 -2.71 5.41
N LEU A 85 10.19 -1.88 6.32
CA LEU A 85 11.07 -2.30 7.41
C LEU A 85 10.40 -3.31 8.35
N LYS A 86 9.10 -3.14 8.66
CA LYS A 86 8.36 -4.09 9.50
C LYS A 86 8.36 -5.51 8.93
N PHE A 87 8.41 -5.65 7.61
CA PHE A 87 8.46 -6.94 6.91
C PHE A 87 9.85 -7.29 6.41
N ASN A 88 10.90 -6.71 7.00
CA ASN A 88 12.31 -6.96 6.67
C ASN A 88 12.66 -6.69 5.20
N VAL A 89 11.95 -5.77 4.53
CA VAL A 89 12.27 -5.32 3.19
C VAL A 89 13.30 -4.19 3.31
N ASN A 90 14.58 -4.55 3.25
CA ASN A 90 15.70 -3.61 3.42
C ASN A 90 16.28 -3.08 2.10
N GLU A 91 15.71 -3.51 0.98
CA GLU A 91 16.12 -3.13 -0.37
C GLU A 91 14.92 -2.64 -1.18
N PRO A 92 15.14 -1.88 -2.27
CA PRO A 92 14.05 -1.49 -3.15
C PRO A 92 13.33 -2.71 -3.73
N LEU A 93 12.00 -2.65 -3.75
CA LEU A 93 11.20 -3.64 -4.46
C LEU A 93 11.41 -3.48 -5.97
N THR A 94 11.70 -4.59 -6.63
CA THR A 94 11.92 -4.71 -8.07
C THR A 94 11.05 -5.85 -8.61
N PHE A 95 10.99 -5.97 -9.94
CA PHE A 95 10.30 -7.09 -10.57
C PHE A 95 10.79 -8.46 -10.06
N ASN A 96 12.09 -8.58 -9.78
CA ASN A 96 12.72 -9.86 -9.43
C ASN A 96 12.46 -10.30 -7.98
N ASN A 97 12.40 -9.35 -7.04
CA ASN A 97 12.25 -9.68 -5.61
C ASN A 97 10.82 -9.49 -5.07
N TYR A 98 9.95 -8.81 -5.82
CA TYR A 98 8.61 -8.44 -5.35
C TYR A 98 7.75 -9.62 -4.89
N VAL A 99 7.73 -10.72 -5.65
CA VAL A 99 6.88 -11.89 -5.34
C VAL A 99 7.27 -12.51 -4.01
N SER A 100 8.57 -12.66 -3.75
CA SER A 100 9.11 -13.22 -2.52
C SER A 100 8.73 -12.37 -1.30
N TYR A 101 8.94 -11.06 -1.37
CA TYR A 101 8.56 -10.15 -0.28
C TYR A 101 7.06 -10.08 -0.06
N ARG A 102 6.27 -10.03 -1.15
CA ARG A 102 4.82 -10.09 -1.06
C ARG A 102 4.36 -11.34 -0.32
N GLN A 103 4.94 -12.50 -0.62
CA GLN A 103 4.59 -13.75 0.04
C GLN A 103 4.91 -13.69 1.55
N ALA A 104 6.06 -13.10 1.92
CA ALA A 104 6.41 -12.87 3.33
C ALA A 104 5.39 -11.96 4.03
N VAL A 105 4.95 -10.89 3.37
CA VAL A 105 3.94 -9.94 3.90
C VAL A 105 2.57 -10.60 4.07
N ILE A 106 2.18 -11.51 3.16
CA ILE A 106 0.92 -12.26 3.22
C ILE A 106 0.95 -13.30 4.35
N ASN A 107 2.06 -14.03 4.46
CA ASN A 107 2.23 -15.08 5.45
C ASN A 107 2.43 -14.54 6.87
N TYR A 108 2.68 -13.24 7.01
CA TYR A 108 2.86 -12.61 8.31
C TYR A 108 1.58 -12.76 9.16
N PRO A 109 1.67 -13.34 10.37
CA PRO A 109 0.51 -13.66 11.19
C PRO A 109 -0.22 -12.39 11.62
N ILE A 110 -1.55 -12.46 11.58
CA ILE A 110 -2.40 -11.44 12.20
C ILE A 110 -2.33 -11.69 13.71
N LYS A 111 -1.65 -10.81 14.44
CA LYS A 111 -1.65 -10.80 15.91
C LYS A 111 -2.95 -10.21 16.43
#